data_AF-A0A5C5SX21-F1
#
_entry.id   AF-A0A5C5SX21-F1
#
_cell.length_a   1.000
_cell.length_b   1.000
_cell.length_c   1.000
_cell.angle_alpha   90.00
_cell.angle_beta   90.00
_cell.angle_gamma   90.00
#
_symmetry.space_group_name_H-M   'P 1'
#
loop_
_entity.id
_entity.type
_entity.pdbx_description
1 polymer ?
#
loop_
_entity_poly.entity_id
_entity_poly.type
_entity_poly.pdbx_seq_one_letter_code
_entity_poly.pdbx_strand_id
1 'polypeptide(L)'
;MKSIVKTFYVSAALLLLAGCGEEDAPIMDPSRGNEETEEMPLEEGGKEGAEDEAITDEAASDSGKDALSQYSSEQIEYARVWRQLGPNQEIDGLYVQQIPEGTPLNPDDDTSAAYPEDVIQLAGSRLADGSVTYSSNGDGTVNVYNVPLRWDGEYPTGEDFYNEIIEGTELVEIEPGVDEEVIRLIELIEDQP
;
A
#
# COMPACT_ATOMS: atom_id res chain seq x y z
N MET A 1 25.44 47.81 23.34
CA MET A 1 24.79 47.38 24.59
C MET A 1 23.41 47.99 24.67
N LYS A 2 22.35 47.21 24.45
CA LYS A 2 20.98 47.50 24.89
C LYS A 2 20.20 46.19 24.94
N SER A 3 19.52 46.04 26.07
CA SER A 3 18.98 44.87 26.77
C SER A 3 18.07 43.91 25.99
N ILE A 4 18.31 42.62 26.23
CA ILE A 4 17.42 41.48 25.95
C ILE A 4 16.34 41.43 27.04
N VAL A 5 15.06 41.37 26.66
CA VAL A 5 13.94 41.08 27.57
C VAL A 5 13.53 39.63 27.33
N LYS A 6 13.81 38.75 28.30
CA LYS A 6 13.34 37.35 28.32
C LYS A 6 12.07 37.30 29.16
N THR A 7 10.94 37.03 28.53
CA THR A 7 9.67 36.78 29.23
C THR A 7 9.55 35.29 29.49
N PHE A 8 9.59 34.91 30.78
CA PHE A 8 9.28 33.57 31.26
C PHE A 8 7.76 33.39 31.31
N TYR A 9 7.22 32.38 30.63
CA TYR A 9 5.84 31.91 30.85
C TYR A 9 5.90 30.63 31.68
N VAL A 10 5.23 30.69 32.83
CA VAL A 10 5.10 29.60 33.82
C VAL A 10 3.83 28.80 33.49
N SER A 11 3.98 27.48 33.46
CA SER A 11 2.94 26.47 33.28
C SER A 11 1.81 26.60 34.30
N ALA A 12 0.57 26.39 33.85
CA ALA A 12 -0.54 25.99 34.70
C ALA A 12 -1.20 24.76 34.07
N ALA A 13 -0.77 23.58 34.53
CA ALA A 13 -1.48 22.33 34.30
C ALA A 13 -2.72 22.31 35.20
N LEU A 14 -3.90 22.12 34.62
CA LEU A 14 -5.14 21.85 35.35
C LEU A 14 -5.63 20.45 34.96
N LEU A 15 -5.39 19.50 35.86
CA LEU A 15 -5.96 18.14 35.85
C LEU A 15 -7.36 18.18 36.49
N LEU A 16 -8.39 17.78 35.74
CA LEU A 16 -9.71 17.36 36.26
C LEU A 16 -10.16 16.16 35.43
N LEU A 17 -10.03 14.93 35.95
CA LEU A 17 -10.96 14.17 36.79
C LEU A 17 -11.79 13.16 35.98
N ALA A 18 -11.78 11.94 36.50
CA ALA A 18 -12.36 10.71 35.98
C ALA A 18 -13.89 10.72 35.85
N GLY A 19 -14.39 9.88 34.95
CA GLY A 19 -15.78 9.42 34.91
C GLY A 19 -15.88 8.09 34.16
N CYS A 20 -15.89 6.97 34.91
CA CYS A 20 -16.35 5.67 34.43
C CYS A 20 -17.88 5.61 34.58
N GLY A 21 -18.57 5.17 33.54
CA GLY A 21 -19.99 4.84 33.57
C GLY A 21 -20.22 3.70 32.58
N GLU A 22 -20.28 2.49 33.11
CA GLU A 22 -20.58 1.24 32.41
C GLU A 22 -22.02 0.86 32.75
N GLU A 23 -22.88 0.74 31.75
CA GLU A 23 -24.23 0.19 31.90
C GLU A 23 -24.54 -0.79 30.77
N ASP A 24 -24.72 -2.05 31.18
CA ASP A 24 -25.00 -3.24 30.38
C ASP A 24 -26.31 -3.11 29.56
N ALA A 25 -26.25 -3.49 28.29
CA ALA A 25 -27.42 -3.72 27.45
C ALA A 25 -27.63 -5.23 27.24
N PRO A 26 -28.87 -5.76 27.35
CA PRO A 26 -29.13 -7.19 27.23
C PRO A 26 -29.20 -7.67 25.77
N ILE A 27 -28.63 -8.86 25.57
CA ILE A 27 -28.58 -9.66 24.34
C ILE A 27 -30.00 -10.10 23.93
N MET A 28 -30.37 -9.88 22.66
CA MET A 28 -31.50 -10.52 21.99
C MET A 28 -30.98 -11.55 20.97
N ASP A 29 -31.28 -12.82 21.23
CA ASP A 29 -31.16 -13.95 20.30
C ASP A 29 -32.55 -14.55 20.08
N PRO A 30 -32.97 -14.75 18.83
CA PRO A 30 -33.94 -15.80 18.55
C PRO A 30 -33.48 -16.71 17.40
N SER A 31 -32.69 -17.73 17.74
CA SER A 31 -32.71 -19.00 17.02
C SER A 31 -33.96 -19.81 17.40
N ARG A 32 -34.84 -20.06 16.43
CA ARG A 32 -35.78 -21.18 16.48
C ARG A 32 -36.16 -21.61 15.06
N GLY A 33 -35.59 -22.74 14.64
CA GLY A 33 -35.82 -23.34 13.33
C GLY A 33 -37.14 -24.10 13.21
N ASN A 34 -37.40 -24.57 11.98
CA ASN A 34 -37.82 -25.95 11.68
C ASN A 34 -37.71 -26.21 10.17
N GLU A 35 -37.13 -27.36 9.82
CA GLU A 35 -37.23 -28.12 8.55
C GLU A 35 -38.72 -28.40 8.20
N GLU A 36 -39.21 -28.83 7.03
CA GLU A 36 -38.69 -29.68 5.95
C GLU A 36 -39.75 -29.71 4.78
N THR A 37 -39.29 -30.04 3.56
CA THR A 37 -39.94 -30.83 2.47
C THR A 37 -41.18 -30.32 1.71
N GLU A 38 -41.07 -30.18 0.37
CA GLU A 38 -41.61 -31.15 -0.63
C GLU A 38 -41.29 -30.77 -2.09
N GLU A 39 -41.24 -31.81 -2.93
CA GLU A 39 -40.55 -31.91 -4.23
C GLU A 39 -41.35 -31.44 -5.48
N MET A 40 -40.64 -31.48 -6.61
CA MET A 40 -40.94 -31.07 -8.01
C MET A 40 -42.13 -31.81 -8.69
N PRO A 41 -42.54 -31.41 -9.92
CA PRO A 41 -41.91 -32.03 -11.10
C PRO A 41 -41.75 -31.13 -12.36
N LEU A 42 -40.87 -31.65 -13.22
CA LEU A 42 -40.41 -31.27 -14.56
C LEU A 42 -41.53 -31.06 -15.61
N GLU A 43 -41.22 -30.31 -16.67
CA GLU A 43 -41.34 -30.77 -18.07
C GLU A 43 -40.52 -29.86 -19.02
N GLU A 44 -40.05 -30.50 -20.08
CA GLU A 44 -38.95 -30.16 -20.98
C GLU A 44 -39.50 -29.64 -22.32
N GLY A 45 -38.71 -28.90 -23.10
CA GLY A 45 -39.04 -28.65 -24.51
C GLY A 45 -38.39 -27.41 -25.10
N GLY A 46 -37.17 -27.56 -25.61
CA GLY A 46 -36.43 -26.49 -26.28
C GLY A 46 -36.85 -26.21 -27.72
N LYS A 47 -36.46 -25.04 -28.23
CA LYS A 47 -35.73 -24.91 -29.50
C LYS A 47 -35.16 -23.50 -29.71
N GLU A 48 -33.85 -23.51 -29.93
CA GLU A 48 -32.98 -22.60 -30.69
C GLU A 48 -33.59 -21.35 -31.33
N GLY A 49 -32.99 -20.20 -31.01
CA GLY A 49 -32.97 -18.98 -31.80
C GLY A 49 -31.71 -18.21 -31.44
N ALA A 50 -30.73 -18.24 -32.34
CA ALA A 50 -29.46 -17.55 -32.23
C ALA A 50 -29.65 -16.03 -32.28
N GLU A 51 -29.15 -15.30 -31.30
CA GLU A 51 -28.79 -13.89 -31.43
C GLU A 51 -27.44 -13.70 -30.72
N ASP A 52 -26.48 -13.35 -31.57
CA ASP A 52 -25.08 -13.09 -31.33
C ASP A 52 -24.94 -11.73 -30.63
N GLU A 53 -24.60 -11.72 -29.35
CA GLU A 53 -24.03 -10.53 -28.71
C GLU A 53 -22.71 -10.94 -28.04
N ALA A 54 -21.70 -11.10 -28.88
CA ALA A 54 -20.33 -10.86 -28.48
C ALA A 54 -20.24 -9.40 -27.98
N ILE A 55 -20.28 -9.22 -26.66
CA ILE A 55 -19.72 -8.01 -26.04
C ILE A 55 -18.21 -8.13 -26.22
N THR A 56 -17.75 -7.76 -27.40
CA THR A 56 -16.39 -7.29 -27.59
C THR A 56 -16.28 -6.02 -26.79
N ASP A 57 -15.68 -6.10 -25.60
CA ASP A 57 -14.93 -4.98 -25.05
C ASP A 57 -13.80 -4.69 -26.05
N GLU A 58 -14.15 -3.93 -27.09
CA GLU A 58 -13.19 -3.10 -27.78
C GLU A 58 -12.73 -2.06 -26.76
N ALA A 59 -11.80 -2.48 -25.89
CA ALA A 59 -10.85 -1.54 -25.31
C ALA A 59 -10.23 -0.84 -26.52
N ALA A 60 -10.68 0.39 -26.73
CA ALA A 60 -10.23 1.25 -27.78
C ALA A 60 -8.69 1.33 -27.70
N SER A 61 -8.03 0.52 -28.52
CA SER A 61 -6.71 0.83 -29.05
C SER A 61 -6.90 1.99 -30.01
N ASP A 62 -7.35 3.12 -29.49
CA ASP A 62 -7.32 4.37 -30.23
C ASP A 62 -5.85 4.72 -30.39
N SER A 63 -5.48 4.93 -31.64
CA SER A 63 -4.13 5.23 -32.08
C SER A 63 -3.79 6.69 -31.75
N GLY A 64 -3.95 7.05 -30.48
CA GLY A 64 -3.35 8.20 -29.84
C GLY A 64 -1.91 7.84 -29.48
N LYS A 65 -1.03 8.84 -29.41
CA LYS A 65 0.32 8.62 -28.91
C LYS A 65 0.20 7.95 -27.53
N ASP A 66 0.92 6.85 -27.33
CA ASP A 66 1.04 6.19 -26.01
C ASP A 66 1.18 7.29 -24.94
N ALA A 67 0.16 7.45 -24.10
CA ALA A 67 0.04 8.60 -23.21
C ALA A 67 1.20 8.64 -22.19
N LEU A 68 1.79 7.47 -21.94
CA LEU A 68 2.93 7.28 -21.05
C LEU A 68 4.28 7.47 -21.77
N SER A 69 4.32 7.55 -23.10
CA SER A 69 5.55 7.61 -23.90
C SER A 69 6.48 8.81 -23.60
N GLN A 70 5.97 9.83 -22.91
CA GLN A 70 6.74 10.99 -22.46
C GLN A 70 7.45 10.79 -21.11
N TYR A 71 7.09 9.77 -20.35
CA TYR A 71 7.66 9.47 -19.03
C TYR A 71 8.72 8.37 -19.14
N SER A 72 9.65 8.35 -18.19
CA SER A 72 10.64 7.26 -18.12
C SER A 72 9.98 5.96 -17.67
N SER A 73 10.61 4.83 -18.01
CA SER A 73 10.18 3.52 -17.52
C SER A 73 10.15 3.45 -15.99
N GLU A 74 11.11 4.10 -15.32
CA GLU A 74 11.16 4.20 -13.86
C GLU A 74 9.95 4.97 -13.30
N GLN A 75 9.62 6.14 -13.86
CA GLN A 75 8.44 6.90 -13.42
C GLN A 75 7.15 6.09 -13.56
N ILE A 76 7.00 5.40 -14.69
CA ILE A 76 5.86 4.52 -14.96
C ILE A 76 5.83 3.36 -13.95
N GLU A 77 6.97 2.74 -13.67
CA GLU A 77 7.07 1.65 -12.69
C GLU A 77 6.70 2.13 -11.28
N TYR A 78 7.30 3.22 -10.79
CA TYR A 78 7.03 3.77 -9.46
C TYR A 78 5.54 4.06 -9.27
N ALA A 79 4.92 4.69 -10.27
CA ALA A 79 3.49 5.00 -10.23
C ALA A 79 2.61 3.75 -10.25
N ARG A 80 2.95 2.73 -11.08
CA ARG A 80 2.18 1.48 -11.14
C ARG A 80 2.31 0.67 -9.86
N VAL A 81 3.52 0.58 -9.30
CA VAL A 81 3.77 -0.09 -8.02
C VAL A 81 3.00 0.61 -6.90
N TRP A 82 3.08 1.94 -6.80
CA TRP A 82 2.31 2.67 -5.79
C TRP A 82 0.80 2.51 -5.99
N ARG A 83 0.30 2.56 -7.23
CA ARG A 83 -1.14 2.37 -7.52
C ARG A 83 -1.66 1.03 -6.97
N GLN A 84 -0.88 -0.03 -7.16
CA GLN A 84 -1.29 -1.39 -6.82
C GLN A 84 -1.00 -1.77 -5.36
N LEU A 85 0.14 -1.34 -4.83
CA LEU A 85 0.65 -1.78 -3.53
C LEU A 85 0.72 -0.67 -2.47
N GLY A 86 0.59 0.59 -2.88
CA GLY A 86 0.58 1.75 -1.99
C GLY A 86 -0.59 1.67 -0.99
N PRO A 87 -0.34 1.79 0.32
CA PRO A 87 -1.39 1.68 1.33
C PRO A 87 -2.46 2.77 1.23
N ASN A 88 -2.10 3.93 0.68
CA ASN A 88 -3.00 5.05 0.45
C ASN A 88 -2.86 5.62 -0.98
N GLN A 89 -3.98 5.70 -1.70
CA GLN A 89 -4.05 6.23 -3.07
C GLN A 89 -4.36 7.74 -3.12
N GLU A 90 -4.74 8.33 -1.99
CA GLU A 90 -5.04 9.75 -1.81
C GLU A 90 -3.85 10.50 -1.22
N ILE A 91 -2.73 10.50 -1.95
CA ILE A 91 -1.49 11.20 -1.59
C ILE A 91 -1.37 12.54 -2.33
N ASP A 92 -0.61 13.47 -1.77
CA ASP A 92 -0.24 14.76 -2.37
C ASP A 92 1.24 14.83 -2.77
N GLY A 93 2.00 13.75 -2.53
CA GLY A 93 3.39 13.58 -2.95
C GLY A 93 3.82 12.11 -2.82
N LEU A 94 4.66 11.65 -3.75
CA LEU A 94 5.23 10.30 -3.83
C LEU A 94 6.76 10.41 -3.83
N TYR A 95 7.38 10.08 -2.71
CA TYR A 95 8.83 10.08 -2.57
C TYR A 95 9.42 8.75 -3.04
N VAL A 96 10.54 8.85 -3.76
CA VAL A 96 11.30 7.70 -4.24
C VAL A 96 12.68 7.71 -3.61
N GLN A 97 13.09 6.58 -3.05
CA GLN A 97 14.44 6.35 -2.55
C GLN A 97 15.01 5.07 -3.15
N GLN A 98 16.14 5.19 -3.84
CA GLN A 98 16.93 4.02 -4.27
C GLN A 98 17.90 3.65 -3.16
N ILE A 99 17.92 2.37 -2.79
CA ILE A 99 18.74 1.82 -1.72
C ILE A 99 19.61 0.71 -2.31
N PRO A 100 20.94 0.88 -2.31
CA PRO A 100 21.84 -0.11 -2.89
C PRO A 100 21.87 -1.44 -2.14
N GLU A 101 22.17 -2.52 -2.86
CA GLU A 101 22.55 -3.82 -2.31
C GLU A 101 23.56 -3.67 -1.17
N GLY A 102 23.42 -4.46 -0.12
CA GLY A 102 24.33 -4.46 1.02
C GLY A 102 24.06 -3.35 2.04
N THR A 103 23.12 -2.44 1.78
CA THR A 103 22.66 -1.47 2.79
C THR A 103 21.93 -2.21 3.92
N PRO A 104 22.19 -1.92 5.20
CA PRO A 104 21.43 -2.51 6.31
C PRO A 104 19.94 -2.16 6.23
N LEU A 105 19.06 -3.11 6.54
CA LEU A 105 17.60 -2.90 6.64
C LEU A 105 17.29 -1.85 7.71
N ASN A 106 17.93 -1.98 8.88
CA ASN A 106 17.89 -1.03 9.97
C ASN A 106 19.31 -0.56 10.32
N PRO A 107 19.70 0.67 9.97
CA PRO A 107 21.05 1.17 10.24
C PRO A 107 21.34 1.40 11.74
N ASP A 108 20.30 1.41 12.59
CA ASP A 108 20.43 1.62 14.04
C ASP A 108 20.58 0.30 14.82
N ASP A 109 20.56 -0.86 14.16
CA ASP A 109 20.70 -2.19 14.77
C ASP A 109 21.87 -2.96 14.15
N ASP A 110 22.84 -3.34 14.98
CA ASP A 110 24.04 -4.07 14.54
C ASP A 110 23.78 -5.53 14.17
N THR A 111 22.60 -6.06 14.50
CA THR A 111 22.11 -7.37 14.06
C THR A 111 21.30 -7.32 12.77
N SER A 112 21.15 -6.13 12.16
CA SER A 112 20.41 -5.96 10.91
C SER A 112 21.01 -6.79 9.78
N ALA A 113 20.15 -7.52 9.08
CA ALA A 113 20.49 -8.03 7.75
C ALA A 113 20.68 -6.86 6.76
N ALA A 114 21.25 -7.17 5.61
CA ALA A 114 21.41 -6.23 4.51
C ALA A 114 20.48 -6.58 3.34
N TYR A 115 20.09 -5.59 2.55
CA TYR A 115 19.36 -5.83 1.31
C TYR A 115 20.18 -6.74 0.37
N PRO A 116 19.59 -7.81 -0.17
CA PRO A 116 20.30 -8.77 -1.02
C PRO A 116 20.48 -8.28 -2.46
N GLU A 117 19.84 -7.17 -2.82
CA GLU A 117 19.87 -6.53 -4.15
C GLU A 117 19.54 -5.05 -4.01
N ASP A 118 19.64 -4.30 -5.11
CA ASP A 118 19.18 -2.90 -5.16
C ASP A 118 17.65 -2.85 -5.01
N VAL A 119 17.15 -2.00 -4.12
CA VAL A 119 15.72 -1.82 -3.88
C VAL A 119 15.30 -0.36 -4.04
N ILE A 120 14.01 -0.16 -4.30
CA ILE A 120 13.33 1.13 -4.30
C ILE A 120 12.35 1.14 -3.12
N GLN A 121 12.40 2.20 -2.32
CA GLN A 121 11.37 2.51 -1.34
C GLN A 121 10.54 3.69 -1.84
N LEU A 122 9.23 3.44 -2.00
CA LEU A 122 8.22 4.44 -2.29
C LEU A 122 7.52 4.84 -0.99
N ALA A 123 7.27 6.13 -0.78
CA ALA A 123 6.53 6.59 0.38
C ALA A 123 5.61 7.76 0.01
N GLY A 124 4.42 7.81 0.60
CA GLY A 124 3.59 9.01 0.54
C GLY A 124 4.17 10.12 1.41
N SER A 125 3.72 11.35 1.19
CA SER A 125 4.26 12.52 1.89
C SER A 125 3.98 12.53 3.40
N ARG A 126 2.89 11.89 3.83
CA ARG A 126 2.51 11.76 5.23
C ARG A 126 2.82 10.35 5.69
N LEU A 127 3.19 10.20 6.95
CA LEU A 127 3.45 8.87 7.53
C LEU A 127 2.26 7.92 7.44
N ALA A 128 1.04 8.47 7.53
CA ALA A 128 -0.18 7.69 7.39
C ALA A 128 -0.41 7.15 5.96
N ASP A 129 0.31 7.67 4.96
CA ASP A 129 0.24 7.19 3.58
C ASP A 129 1.03 5.90 3.38
N GLY A 130 1.97 5.61 4.30
CA GLY A 130 2.75 4.38 4.31
C GLY A 130 3.87 4.36 3.27
N SER A 131 4.39 3.16 3.03
CA SER A 131 5.49 2.90 2.12
C SER A 131 5.39 1.52 1.46
N VAL A 132 6.11 1.35 0.35
CA VAL A 132 6.35 0.07 -0.31
C VAL A 132 7.84 -0.03 -0.60
N THR A 133 8.49 -1.12 -0.19
CA THR A 133 9.89 -1.40 -0.54
C THR A 133 9.94 -2.61 -1.47
N TYR A 134 10.59 -2.48 -2.61
CA TYR A 134 10.63 -3.54 -3.61
C TYR A 134 11.90 -3.48 -4.48
N SER A 135 12.25 -4.58 -5.14
CA SER A 135 13.21 -4.59 -6.26
C SER A 135 12.50 -4.88 -7.58
N SER A 136 12.97 -4.26 -8.67
CA SER A 136 12.41 -4.48 -10.00
C SER A 136 13.08 -5.66 -10.71
N ASN A 137 12.27 -6.53 -11.30
CA ASN A 137 12.77 -7.63 -12.15
C ASN A 137 12.86 -7.22 -13.64
N GLY A 138 12.37 -6.03 -14.01
CA GLY A 138 12.39 -5.50 -15.38
C GLY A 138 11.46 -6.20 -16.38
N ASP A 139 10.61 -7.12 -15.92
CA ASP A 139 9.69 -7.91 -16.75
C ASP A 139 8.21 -7.67 -16.42
N GLY A 140 7.92 -6.64 -15.61
CA GLY A 140 6.58 -6.35 -15.10
C GLY A 140 6.29 -7.00 -13.74
N THR A 141 7.25 -7.71 -13.16
CA THR A 141 7.18 -8.21 -11.78
C THR A 141 8.15 -7.49 -10.85
N VAL A 142 7.88 -7.54 -9.55
CA VAL A 142 8.70 -6.97 -8.48
C VAL A 142 8.84 -7.94 -7.32
N ASN A 143 9.95 -7.87 -6.58
CA ASN A 143 10.09 -8.58 -5.30
C ASN A 143 9.80 -7.58 -4.16
N VAL A 144 8.74 -7.81 -3.39
CA VAL A 144 8.25 -6.92 -2.34
C VAL A 144 8.81 -7.34 -0.99
N TYR A 145 9.39 -6.38 -0.27
CA TYR A 145 9.97 -6.57 1.05
C TYR A 145 9.07 -5.93 2.11
N ASN A 146 8.76 -6.67 3.17
CA ASN A 146 7.98 -6.16 4.31
C ASN A 146 8.86 -5.34 5.27
N VAL A 147 9.46 -4.26 4.77
CA VAL A 147 10.31 -3.34 5.54
C VAL A 147 9.49 -2.11 5.93
N PRO A 148 9.44 -1.74 7.23
CA PRO A 148 8.74 -0.54 7.65
C PRO A 148 9.49 0.72 7.20
N LEU A 149 8.75 1.82 6.96
CA LEU A 149 9.34 3.13 6.74
C LEU A 149 10.13 3.64 7.96
N ARG A 150 9.74 3.20 9.16
CA ARG A 150 10.35 3.61 10.43
C ARG A 150 10.48 2.43 11.37
N TRP A 151 11.62 2.39 12.05
CA TRP A 151 11.95 1.39 13.03
C TRP A 151 11.72 1.96 14.45
N ASP A 152 10.56 1.67 15.05
CA ASP A 152 10.17 2.16 16.41
C ASP A 152 10.38 1.10 17.52
N GLY A 153 11.36 0.19 17.34
CA GLY A 153 11.64 -0.93 18.25
C GLY A 153 12.75 -0.68 19.29
N GLU A 154 13.00 -1.70 20.11
CA GLU A 154 14.21 -1.79 20.95
C GLU A 154 15.28 -2.63 20.23
N TYR A 155 16.54 -2.17 20.26
CA TYR A 155 17.66 -2.82 19.57
C TYR A 155 18.72 -3.31 20.56
N PRO A 156 19.42 -4.43 20.28
CA PRO A 156 19.30 -5.25 19.07
C PRO A 156 18.08 -6.17 19.07
N THR A 157 17.46 -6.35 17.91
CA THR A 157 16.28 -7.22 17.72
C THR A 157 16.69 -8.68 17.50
N GLY A 158 17.90 -8.91 16.98
CA GLY A 158 18.44 -10.23 16.64
C GLY A 158 18.34 -10.55 15.15
N GLU A 159 19.31 -11.32 14.65
CA GLU A 159 19.46 -11.62 13.21
C GLU A 159 18.24 -12.33 12.61
N ASP A 160 17.63 -13.27 13.36
CA ASP A 160 16.48 -14.06 12.90
C ASP A 160 15.31 -13.17 12.43
N PHE A 161 15.03 -12.08 13.14
CA PHE A 161 13.97 -11.14 12.78
C PHE A 161 14.20 -10.49 11.41
N TYR A 162 15.43 -10.06 11.13
CA TYR A 162 15.75 -9.44 9.84
C TYR A 162 15.82 -10.47 8.72
N ASN A 163 16.30 -11.68 9.02
CA ASN A 163 16.30 -12.78 8.05
C ASN A 163 14.88 -13.18 7.66
N GLU A 164 13.92 -13.19 8.60
CA GLU A 164 12.50 -13.43 8.30
C GLU A 164 11.93 -12.40 7.32
N ILE A 165 12.36 -11.14 7.38
CA ILE A 165 11.95 -10.11 6.40
C ILE A 165 12.50 -10.42 5.00
N ILE A 166 13.76 -10.84 4.90
CA ILE A 166 14.38 -11.21 3.63
C ILE A 166 13.76 -12.48 3.05
N GLU A 167 13.58 -13.52 3.87
CA GLU A 167 12.99 -14.79 3.45
C GLU A 167 11.49 -14.67 3.12
N GLY A 168 10.81 -13.69 3.73
CA GLY A 168 9.42 -13.35 3.48
C GLY A 168 9.19 -12.48 2.24
N THR A 169 10.19 -12.31 1.37
CA THR A 169 10.05 -11.53 0.13
C THR A 169 9.00 -12.15 -0.80
N GLU A 170 8.09 -11.33 -1.33
CA GLU A 170 6.99 -11.78 -2.18
C GLU A 170 7.18 -11.34 -3.64
N LEU A 171 7.07 -12.27 -4.59
CA LEU A 171 7.06 -11.95 -6.03
C LEU A 171 5.65 -11.50 -6.44
N VAL A 172 5.53 -10.30 -7.00
CA VAL A 172 4.24 -9.70 -7.40
C VAL A 172 4.29 -9.23 -8.85
N GLU A 173 3.27 -9.57 -9.63
CA GLU A 173 3.05 -9.01 -10.97
C GLU A 173 2.36 -7.65 -10.86
N ILE A 174 2.89 -6.65 -11.57
CA ILE A 174 2.40 -5.28 -11.57
C ILE A 174 1.57 -5.03 -12.83
N GLU A 175 0.29 -4.78 -12.63
CA GLU A 175 -0.63 -4.53 -13.74
C GLU A 175 -0.38 -3.13 -14.35
N PRO A 176 -0.52 -2.97 -15.68
CA PRO A 176 -0.38 -1.67 -16.33
C PRO A 176 -1.30 -0.59 -15.75
N GLY A 177 -2.55 -0.95 -15.45
CA GLY A 177 -3.60 -0.05 -14.97
C GLY A 177 -4.09 0.95 -16.02
N VAL A 178 -4.85 1.95 -15.56
CA VAL A 178 -5.39 3.04 -16.39
C VAL A 178 -4.35 4.14 -16.51
N ASP A 179 -4.03 4.55 -17.74
CA ASP A 179 -2.96 5.52 -18.03
C ASP A 179 -3.16 6.85 -17.28
N GLU A 180 -4.38 7.36 -17.19
CA GLU A 180 -4.68 8.61 -16.48
C GLU A 180 -4.34 8.54 -14.98
N GLU A 181 -4.55 7.40 -14.34
CA GLU A 181 -4.23 7.20 -12.92
C GLU A 181 -2.74 7.07 -12.69
N VAL A 182 -2.04 6.39 -13.61
CA VAL A 182 -0.58 6.27 -13.61
C VAL A 182 0.03 7.66 -13.79
N ILE A 183 -0.44 8.44 -14.77
CA ILE A 183 0.02 9.81 -15.02
C ILE A 183 -0.18 10.69 -13.79
N ARG A 184 -1.36 10.63 -13.13
CA ARG A 184 -1.64 11.36 -11.91
C ARG A 184 -0.59 11.08 -10.82
N LEU A 185 -0.21 9.81 -10.62
CA LEU A 185 0.80 9.44 -9.63
C LEU A 185 2.21 9.87 -10.05
N ILE A 186 2.54 9.79 -11.34
CA ILE A 186 3.83 10.28 -11.86
C ILE A 186 4.01 11.78 -11.57
N GLU A 187 2.95 12.57 -11.72
CA GLU A 187 2.97 14.01 -11.45
C GLU A 187 3.20 14.36 -9.96
N LEU A 188 3.00 13.39 -9.06
CA LEU A 188 3.28 13.53 -7.63
C LEU A 188 4.68 13.06 -7.24
N ILE A 189 5.46 12.49 -8.17
CA ILE A 189 6.81 11.99 -7.86
C ILE A 189 7.72 13.15 -7.46
N GLU A 190 8.29 13.06 -6.27
CA GLU A 190 9.27 14.00 -5.74
C GLU A 190 10.62 13.29 -5.59
N ASP A 191 11.65 13.84 -6.23
CA ASP A 191 13.03 13.45 -5.96
C ASP A 191 13.43 13.92 -4.57
N GLN A 192 13.93 13.01 -3.73
CA GLN A 192 14.58 13.40 -2.48
C GLN A 192 15.82 14.28 -2.80
N PRO A 193 15.99 15.46 -2.18
CA PRO A 193 17.11 16.35 -2.43
C PRO A 193 18.47 15.82 -1.97
#